data_AF-A0A4W5NIQ1-F1
#
_entry.id   AF-A0A4W5NIQ1-F1
#
_cell.length_a   1.000
_cell.length_b   1.000
_cell.length_c   1.000
_cell.angle_alpha   90.00
_cell.angle_beta   90.00
_cell.angle_gamma   90.00
#
_symmetry.space_group_name_H-M   'P 1'
#
loop_
_entity.id
_entity.type
_entity.pdbx_description
1 polymer ?
#
loop_
_entity_poly.entity_id
_entity_poly.type
_entity_poly.pdbx_seq_one_letter_code
_entity_poly.pdbx_strand_id
1 'polypeptide(L)'
;LRLDPGNPSKTKIRSSPKGILKLLISGGEPEARQLYGIIYNDFKDCECYGHSNRCSYIDYLNIVTCVSCKHNTRGQNCQHCRLGYFRNASAELDDEGVCIECNCNQMGSVHDRCNGTGFCQCKDGATGPKCDDCFPGYYWKQGCYCEYTGGGGRDALGCVCGKESVCVCVG
;
A
#
# COMPACT_ATOMS: atom_id res chain seq x y z
N LEU A 1 64.20 -1.72 -7.64
CA LEU A 1 63.96 -2.21 -6.26
C LEU A 1 63.04 -3.41 -6.36
N ARG A 2 63.31 -4.50 -5.62
CA ARG A 2 62.56 -5.77 -5.76
C ARG A 2 61.20 -5.68 -5.05
N LEU A 3 60.25 -6.47 -5.55
CA LEU A 3 58.96 -6.74 -4.91
C LEU A 3 59.06 -8.07 -4.17
N ASP A 4 58.74 -8.10 -2.88
CA ASP A 4 58.66 -9.32 -2.08
C ASP A 4 57.20 -9.78 -1.95
N PRO A 5 56.88 -11.07 -2.25
CA PRO A 5 55.52 -11.59 -2.13
C PRO A 5 55.28 -12.42 -0.87
N GLY A 6 54.13 -12.20 -0.22
CA GLY A 6 53.37 -13.25 0.47
C GLY A 6 53.58 -13.45 1.98
N ASN A 7 52.54 -13.17 2.77
CA ASN A 7 52.27 -13.86 4.04
C ASN A 7 50.75 -14.03 4.23
N PRO A 8 50.20 -15.27 4.30
CA PRO A 8 48.76 -15.50 4.29
C PRO A 8 48.13 -15.43 5.69
N SER A 9 47.54 -14.28 6.05
CA SER A 9 46.73 -14.17 7.26
C SER A 9 45.35 -14.82 7.06
N LYS A 10 45.07 -15.89 7.81
CA LYS A 10 43.81 -16.63 7.76
C LYS A 10 42.68 -15.84 8.44
N THR A 11 41.84 -15.16 7.67
CA THR A 11 40.62 -14.55 8.23
C THR A 11 39.59 -15.63 8.60
N LYS A 12 39.43 -15.84 9.91
CA LYS A 12 38.56 -16.85 10.52
C LYS A 12 37.08 -16.54 10.24
N ILE A 13 36.45 -17.27 9.32
CA ILE A 13 35.01 -17.15 9.04
C ILE A 13 34.25 -17.50 10.33
N ARG A 14 33.50 -16.52 10.84
CA ARG A 14 32.68 -16.63 12.05
C ARG A 14 31.45 -17.49 11.73
N SER A 15 31.47 -18.76 12.12
CA SER A 15 30.33 -19.66 11.98
C SER A 15 29.19 -19.22 12.90
N SER A 16 28.25 -18.43 12.36
CA SER A 16 27.00 -18.13 13.07
C SER A 16 26.19 -19.42 13.29
N PRO A 17 25.44 -19.53 14.40
CA PRO A 17 24.69 -20.76 14.70
C PRO A 17 23.62 -21.00 13.63
N LYS A 18 23.60 -22.20 13.06
CA LYS A 18 22.55 -22.61 12.12
C LYS A 18 21.23 -22.75 12.87
N GLY A 19 20.33 -21.79 12.67
CA GLY A 19 18.95 -21.91 13.15
C GLY A 19 18.29 -23.10 12.49
N ILE A 20 18.00 -24.15 13.27
CA ILE A 20 17.13 -25.24 12.80
C ILE A 20 15.73 -24.67 12.66
N LEU A 21 15.22 -24.63 11.43
CA LEU A 21 13.81 -24.38 11.17
C LEU A 21 13.02 -25.58 11.70
N LYS A 22 12.58 -25.49 12.96
CA LYS A 22 11.52 -26.37 13.47
C LYS A 22 10.23 -26.06 12.73
N LEU A 23 9.96 -26.77 11.64
CA LEU A 23 8.58 -27.04 11.27
C LEU A 23 7.94 -27.78 12.44
N LEU A 24 7.01 -27.11 13.13
CA LEU A 24 6.16 -27.73 14.15
C LEU A 24 5.09 -28.57 13.45
N ILE A 25 5.52 -29.70 12.87
CA ILE A 25 4.61 -30.78 12.50
C ILE A 25 4.56 -31.73 13.71
N SER A 26 3.37 -31.88 14.27
CA SER A 26 3.13 -32.69 15.47
C SER A 26 3.19 -34.19 15.14
N GLY A 27 4.29 -34.84 15.52
CA GLY A 27 4.41 -36.31 15.56
C GLY A 27 4.96 -36.95 14.28
N GLY A 28 6.15 -37.52 14.38
CA GLY A 28 6.80 -38.32 13.33
C GLY A 28 8.25 -37.91 13.10
N GLU A 29 9.20 -38.78 13.44
CA GLU A 29 10.58 -38.66 12.96
C GLU A 29 10.64 -39.05 11.47
N PRO A 30 11.22 -38.21 10.59
CA PRO A 30 11.58 -38.64 9.25
C PRO A 30 13.05 -39.09 9.23
N GLU A 31 13.28 -40.36 8.89
CA GLU A 31 14.63 -40.89 8.66
C GLU A 31 15.33 -40.09 7.55
N ALA A 32 16.40 -39.37 7.92
CA ALA A 32 17.15 -38.51 7.01
C ALA A 32 18.03 -39.31 6.01
N ARG A 33 17.39 -40.06 5.11
CA ARG A 33 18.06 -40.78 4.01
C ARG A 33 18.04 -40.00 2.70
N GLN A 34 18.95 -39.04 2.63
CA GLN A 34 19.89 -38.94 1.52
C GLN A 34 19.32 -38.87 0.07
N LEU A 35 18.29 -38.05 -0.15
CA LEU A 35 18.11 -37.33 -1.43
C LEU A 35 18.61 -35.88 -1.25
N TYR A 36 19.91 -35.67 -1.20
CA TYR A 36 20.75 -35.42 -2.39
C TYR A 36 20.39 -34.16 -3.19
N GLY A 37 20.39 -33.01 -2.51
CA GLY A 37 21.22 -31.90 -2.98
C GLY A 37 20.75 -31.11 -4.20
N ILE A 38 19.44 -30.93 -4.42
CA ILE A 38 18.93 -29.99 -5.42
C ILE A 38 17.84 -29.08 -4.79
N ILE A 39 18.10 -27.75 -4.81
CA ILE A 39 17.16 -26.62 -4.56
C ILE A 39 16.52 -26.41 -3.17
N TYR A 40 17.29 -26.39 -2.07
CA TYR A 40 16.84 -25.72 -0.82
C TYR A 40 17.89 -24.78 -0.18
N ASN A 41 19.00 -24.52 -0.88
CA ASN A 41 20.07 -23.61 -0.45
C ASN A 41 19.97 -22.20 -1.07
N ASP A 42 18.92 -21.95 -1.86
CA ASP A 42 18.69 -20.72 -2.64
C ASP A 42 17.25 -20.20 -2.44
N PHE A 43 16.70 -20.38 -1.23
CA PHE A 43 15.60 -19.51 -0.80
C PHE A 43 16.19 -18.12 -0.66
N LYS A 44 16.03 -17.31 -1.72
CA LYS A 44 16.25 -15.87 -1.65
C LYS A 44 15.60 -15.36 -0.37
N ASP A 45 16.37 -14.62 0.41
CA ASP A 45 15.91 -14.06 1.67
C ASP A 45 14.57 -13.33 1.47
N CYS A 46 13.71 -13.42 2.48
CA CYS A 46 12.34 -12.90 2.50
C CYS A 46 12.34 -11.36 2.48
N GLU A 47 12.60 -10.77 1.31
CA GLU A 47 12.76 -9.32 1.10
C GLU A 47 11.41 -8.60 1.08
N CYS A 48 10.93 -8.24 2.27
CA CYS A 48 9.64 -7.57 2.49
C CYS A 48 9.76 -6.09 2.87
N TYR A 49 10.87 -5.42 2.51
CA TYR A 49 11.20 -4.04 2.93
C TYR A 49 10.95 -3.77 4.42
N GLY A 50 11.36 -4.69 5.30
CA GLY A 50 11.13 -4.57 6.76
C GLY A 50 9.67 -4.69 7.23
N HIS A 51 8.69 -4.73 6.32
CA HIS A 51 7.26 -4.70 6.63
C HIS A 51 6.64 -6.08 6.88
N SER A 52 7.36 -7.17 6.60
CA SER A 52 7.01 -8.51 7.08
C SER A 52 8.27 -9.34 7.33
N ASN A 53 8.16 -10.30 8.25
CA ASN A 53 9.17 -11.32 8.51
C ASN A 53 8.69 -12.71 8.05
N ARG A 54 7.66 -12.77 7.19
CA ARG A 54 7.01 -14.00 6.74
C ARG A 54 6.69 -13.92 5.25
N CYS A 55 7.03 -14.97 4.53
CA CYS A 55 6.63 -15.20 3.14
C CYS A 55 5.91 -16.55 2.98
N SER A 56 5.14 -16.65 1.89
CA SER A 56 4.69 -17.89 1.28
C SER A 56 5.46 -18.09 -0.02
N TYR A 57 5.86 -19.31 -0.31
CA TYR A 57 6.32 -19.71 -1.64
C TYR A 57 5.12 -20.29 -2.41
N ILE A 58 5.07 -20.03 -3.72
CA ILE A 58 3.98 -20.44 -4.62
C ILE A 58 4.60 -21.27 -5.75
N ASP A 59 4.71 -22.58 -5.52
CA ASP A 59 5.46 -23.53 -6.33
C ASP A 59 5.19 -23.41 -7.84
N TYR A 60 3.91 -23.36 -8.22
CA TYR A 60 3.47 -23.36 -9.62
C TYR A 60 3.73 -22.04 -10.36
N LEU A 61 4.10 -20.96 -9.65
CA LEU A 61 4.57 -19.70 -10.24
C LEU A 61 6.06 -19.47 -10.01
N ASN A 62 6.72 -20.29 -9.16
CA ASN A 62 8.07 -20.05 -8.66
C ASN A 62 8.24 -18.63 -8.07
N ILE A 63 7.26 -18.19 -7.27
CA ILE A 63 7.20 -16.86 -6.65
C ILE A 63 7.26 -16.98 -5.13
N VAL A 64 8.11 -16.17 -4.49
CA VAL A 64 8.06 -15.87 -3.06
C VAL A 64 7.25 -14.59 -2.87
N THR A 65 6.19 -14.63 -2.05
CA THR A 65 5.40 -13.44 -1.67
C THR A 65 5.39 -13.27 -0.16
N CYS A 66 5.62 -12.04 0.30
CA CYS A 66 5.41 -11.63 1.68
C CYS A 66 3.94 -11.81 2.07
N VAL A 67 3.71 -12.22 3.31
CA VAL A 67 2.37 -12.38 3.90
C VAL A 67 2.25 -11.47 5.13
N SER A 68 1.03 -11.00 5.41
CA SER A 68 0.76 -10.12 6.56
C SER A 68 1.60 -8.83 6.61
N CYS A 69 1.85 -8.19 5.46
CA CYS A 69 2.54 -6.89 5.36
C CYS A 69 1.97 -5.85 6.34
N LYS A 70 2.85 -5.23 7.14
CA LYS A 70 2.56 -4.16 8.11
C LYS A 70 2.60 -2.77 7.45
N HIS A 71 2.53 -1.71 8.26
CA HIS A 71 2.79 -0.32 7.85
C HIS A 71 1.93 0.14 6.66
N ASN A 72 0.69 -0.37 6.60
CA ASN A 72 -0.27 -0.15 5.52
C ASN A 72 0.24 -0.47 4.11
N THR A 73 1.16 -1.42 4.02
CA THR A 73 1.71 -1.92 2.76
C THR A 73 1.06 -3.23 2.29
N ARG A 74 1.34 -3.59 1.04
CA ARG A 74 0.89 -4.77 0.29
C ARG A 74 1.81 -4.99 -0.92
N GLY A 75 1.51 -6.03 -1.70
CA GLY A 75 2.32 -6.44 -2.85
C GLY A 75 3.28 -7.55 -2.48
N GLN A 76 3.92 -8.14 -3.49
CA GLN A 76 4.78 -9.32 -3.33
C GLN A 76 5.89 -9.13 -2.30
N ASN A 77 6.49 -7.93 -2.25
CA ASN A 77 7.58 -7.57 -1.34
C ASN A 77 7.12 -6.52 -0.31
N CYS A 78 5.81 -6.34 -0.11
CA CYS A 78 5.25 -5.22 0.67
C CYS A 78 5.61 -3.82 0.11
N GLN A 79 5.88 -3.69 -1.19
CA GLN A 79 6.41 -2.46 -1.81
C GLN A 79 5.36 -1.41 -2.22
N HIS A 80 4.07 -1.68 -2.01
CA HIS A 80 2.98 -0.81 -2.43
C HIS A 80 2.06 -0.47 -1.27
N CYS A 81 1.49 0.73 -1.24
CA CYS A 81 0.48 1.09 -0.27
C CYS A 81 -0.85 0.35 -0.52
N ARG A 82 -1.56 0.04 0.56
CA ARG A 82 -2.92 -0.51 0.54
C ARG A 82 -3.89 0.48 -0.11
N LEU A 83 -5.07 -0.01 -0.49
CA LEU A 83 -6.17 0.88 -0.88
C LEU A 83 -6.52 1.78 0.32
N GLY A 84 -6.88 3.03 0.05
CA GLY A 84 -6.99 4.07 1.08
C GLY A 84 -5.66 4.67 1.55
N TYR A 85 -4.51 4.31 0.96
CA TYR A 85 -3.19 4.88 1.29
C TYR A 85 -2.39 5.27 0.03
N PHE A 86 -1.55 6.30 0.14
CA PHE A 86 -0.63 6.75 -0.90
C PHE A 86 0.82 6.78 -0.40
N ARG A 87 1.79 6.75 -1.34
CA ARG A 87 3.23 6.66 -1.03
C ARG A 87 3.79 8.02 -0.60
N ASN A 88 4.44 8.06 0.56
CA ASN A 88 5.19 9.23 1.01
C ASN A 88 6.54 9.37 0.26
N ALA A 89 6.59 10.15 -0.81
CA ALA A 89 7.80 10.28 -1.64
C ALA A 89 9.08 10.75 -0.88
N SER A 90 8.94 11.28 0.33
CA SER A 90 10.07 11.72 1.18
C SER A 90 10.58 10.67 2.18
N ALA A 91 9.92 9.51 2.30
CA ALA A 91 10.33 8.40 3.16
C ALA A 91 10.91 7.25 2.33
N GLU A 92 11.86 6.50 2.88
CA GLU A 92 12.42 5.30 2.24
C GLU A 92 11.39 4.16 2.16
N LEU A 93 11.71 3.11 1.40
CA LEU A 93 10.78 2.00 1.15
C LEU A 93 10.57 1.06 2.36
N ASP A 94 11.44 1.10 3.36
CA ASP A 94 11.38 0.27 4.58
C ASP A 94 10.87 1.03 5.82
N ASP A 95 10.58 2.32 5.68
CA ASP A 95 10.07 3.21 6.74
C ASP A 95 8.65 2.82 7.21
N GLU A 96 8.34 2.96 8.50
CA GLU A 96 7.01 2.61 9.03
C GLU A 96 5.90 3.60 8.58
N GLY A 97 6.28 4.82 8.21
CA GLY A 97 5.46 5.89 7.64
C GLY A 97 5.55 6.01 6.11
N VAL A 98 6.04 4.97 5.42
CA VAL A 98 6.12 4.85 3.94
C VAL A 98 4.79 5.13 3.23
N CYS A 99 3.66 4.84 3.89
CA CYS A 99 2.31 4.94 3.36
C CYS A 99 1.40 5.84 4.24
N ILE A 100 0.91 6.93 3.66
CA ILE A 100 0.05 7.92 4.32
C ILE A 100 -1.40 7.65 3.95
N GLU A 101 -2.31 7.78 4.92
CA GLU A 101 -3.74 7.55 4.73
C GLU A 101 -4.40 8.63 3.87
N CYS A 102 -5.23 8.20 2.92
CA CYS A 102 -5.96 9.07 2.01
C CYS A 102 -6.98 9.94 2.74
N ASN A 103 -7.68 9.41 3.76
CA ASN A 103 -8.74 10.11 4.50
C ASN A 103 -9.82 10.76 3.61
N CYS A 104 -10.19 10.10 2.51
CA CYS A 104 -11.25 10.56 1.62
C CYS A 104 -12.62 10.46 2.31
N ASN A 105 -13.37 11.56 2.36
CA ASN A 105 -14.69 11.60 2.98
C ASN A 105 -15.65 10.67 2.23
N GLN A 106 -16.20 9.66 2.90
CA GLN A 106 -17.03 8.64 2.28
C GLN A 106 -18.30 9.20 1.60
N MET A 107 -18.84 10.31 2.12
CA MET A 107 -20.05 10.91 1.58
C MET A 107 -19.75 11.83 0.38
N GLY A 108 -18.67 12.62 0.43
CA GLY A 108 -18.29 13.54 -0.66
C GLY A 108 -17.33 12.96 -1.70
N SER A 109 -16.64 11.85 -1.44
CA SER A 109 -15.75 11.18 -2.40
C SER A 109 -16.45 10.06 -3.17
N VAL A 110 -16.02 9.80 -4.40
CA VAL A 110 -16.47 8.65 -5.21
C VAL A 110 -16.01 7.33 -4.60
N HIS A 111 -14.83 7.32 -3.99
CA HIS A 111 -14.23 6.18 -3.29
C HIS A 111 -13.17 6.63 -2.27
N ASP A 112 -12.73 5.69 -1.43
CA ASP A 112 -11.68 5.85 -0.40
C ASP A 112 -10.27 6.12 -0.95
N ARG A 113 -10.03 5.87 -2.23
CA ARG A 113 -8.71 6.01 -2.89
C ARG A 113 -8.41 7.47 -3.26
N CYS A 114 -7.16 7.86 -3.05
CA CYS A 114 -6.57 9.12 -3.47
C CYS A 114 -5.46 8.92 -4.51
N ASN A 115 -5.02 10.01 -5.15
CA ASN A 115 -3.88 10.01 -6.06
C ASN A 115 -2.53 10.00 -5.30
N GLY A 116 -1.41 10.03 -6.04
CA GLY A 116 -0.06 10.04 -5.47
C GLY A 116 0.30 11.28 -4.63
N THR A 117 -0.54 12.33 -4.59
CA THR A 117 -0.36 13.52 -3.74
C THR A 117 -1.39 13.58 -2.59
N GLY A 118 -2.19 12.54 -2.40
CA GLY A 118 -3.19 12.47 -1.32
C GLY A 118 -4.53 13.14 -1.63
N PHE A 119 -4.79 13.57 -2.87
CA PHE A 119 -6.06 14.17 -3.28
C PHE A 119 -7.08 13.10 -3.70
N CYS A 120 -8.30 13.24 -3.20
CA CYS A 120 -9.42 12.34 -3.44
C CYS A 120 -10.21 12.70 -4.71
N GLN A 121 -10.90 11.73 -5.29
CA GLN A 121 -11.86 12.00 -6.36
C GLN A 121 -13.22 12.35 -5.76
N CYS A 122 -13.62 13.61 -5.88
CA CYS A 122 -14.89 14.10 -5.35
C CYS A 122 -16.08 13.73 -6.25
N LYS A 123 -17.24 13.55 -5.61
CA LYS A 123 -18.55 13.54 -6.26
C LYS A 123 -18.94 14.97 -6.63
N ASP A 124 -19.94 15.10 -7.49
CA ASP A 124 -20.50 16.39 -7.89
C ASP A 124 -20.93 17.22 -6.67
N GLY A 125 -20.69 18.52 -6.72
CA GLY A 125 -20.95 19.45 -5.61
C GLY A 125 -19.93 19.41 -4.45
N ALA A 126 -19.13 18.35 -4.30
CA ALA A 126 -18.10 18.25 -3.27
C ALA A 126 -16.72 18.73 -3.76
N THR A 127 -15.91 19.28 -2.84
CA THR A 127 -14.62 19.90 -3.14
C THR A 127 -13.61 19.77 -1.99
N GLY A 128 -12.40 20.27 -2.21
CA GLY A 128 -11.27 20.16 -1.27
C GLY A 128 -10.48 18.85 -1.41
N PRO A 129 -9.30 18.73 -0.79
CA PRO A 129 -8.41 17.58 -0.99
C PRO A 129 -9.01 16.24 -0.53
N LYS A 130 -9.97 16.28 0.41
CA LYS A 130 -10.62 15.11 1.02
C LYS A 130 -12.12 15.01 0.69
N CYS A 131 -12.64 15.91 -0.15
CA CYS A 131 -14.06 15.99 -0.52
C CYS A 131 -14.98 16.15 0.71
N ASP A 132 -14.51 16.92 1.68
CA ASP A 132 -15.12 17.22 2.97
C ASP A 132 -15.77 18.61 3.02
N ASP A 133 -15.66 19.38 1.93
CA ASP A 133 -16.32 20.67 1.74
C ASP A 133 -17.22 20.65 0.49
N CYS A 134 -18.08 21.65 0.35
CA CYS A 134 -18.98 21.81 -0.78
C CYS A 134 -18.64 23.04 -1.64
N PHE A 135 -18.88 22.95 -2.95
CA PHE A 135 -18.81 24.12 -3.82
C PHE A 135 -19.86 25.17 -3.43
N PRO A 136 -19.63 26.47 -3.69
CA PRO A 136 -20.61 27.52 -3.43
C PRO A 136 -21.99 27.21 -4.04
N GLY A 137 -23.05 27.37 -3.26
CA GLY A 137 -24.42 27.00 -3.63
C GLY A 137 -24.83 25.56 -3.25
N TYR A 138 -23.88 24.74 -2.79
CA TYR A 138 -24.15 23.45 -2.17
C TYR A 138 -24.03 23.53 -0.64
N TYR A 139 -24.69 22.60 0.06
CA TYR A 139 -24.73 22.51 1.52
C TYR A 139 -24.49 21.06 1.97
N TRP A 140 -23.82 20.90 3.11
CA TRP A 140 -23.46 19.58 3.63
C TRP A 140 -24.63 18.93 4.37
N LYS A 141 -25.14 17.82 3.83
CA LYS A 141 -26.22 17.01 4.42
C LYS A 141 -25.96 15.52 4.20
N GLN A 142 -24.88 15.02 4.80
CA GLN A 142 -24.32 13.68 4.51
C GLN A 142 -23.84 13.57 3.05
N GLY A 143 -22.97 14.50 2.64
CA GLY A 143 -22.62 14.77 1.23
C GLY A 143 -23.11 16.15 0.82
N CYS A 144 -22.70 16.60 -0.36
CA CYS A 144 -23.07 17.92 -0.89
C CYS A 144 -24.33 17.84 -1.74
N TYR A 145 -25.31 18.67 -1.41
CA TYR A 145 -26.59 18.81 -2.13
C TYR A 145 -26.80 20.29 -2.47
N CYS A 146 -27.64 20.62 -3.46
CA CYS A 146 -28.06 21.99 -3.75
C CYS A 146 -29.54 22.16 -3.35
N GLU A 147 -29.90 23.24 -2.64
CA GLU A 147 -31.23 23.33 -2.01
C GLU A 147 -32.26 23.90 -3.00
N TYR A 148 -33.02 23.00 -3.60
CA TYR A 148 -33.93 23.32 -4.68
C TYR A 148 -35.30 23.82 -4.18
N THR A 149 -35.47 25.13 -4.13
CA THR A 149 -36.69 25.81 -3.63
C THR A 149 -37.67 26.26 -4.73
N GLY A 150 -37.95 25.41 -5.73
CA GLY A 150 -39.02 25.70 -6.72
C GLY A 150 -39.22 24.63 -7.80
N GLY A 151 -40.31 23.86 -7.72
CA GLY A 151 -40.55 22.62 -8.47
C GLY A 151 -40.40 22.63 -10.00
N GLY A 152 -39.61 21.69 -10.55
CA GLY A 152 -39.40 21.46 -11.99
C GLY A 152 -38.08 20.73 -12.33
N GLY A 153 -37.94 19.45 -11.95
CA GLY A 153 -36.68 18.68 -12.08
C GLY A 153 -36.25 18.35 -13.53
N ARG A 154 -35.14 17.64 -13.78
CA ARG A 154 -34.20 16.91 -12.89
C ARG A 154 -32.75 17.07 -13.36
N ASP A 155 -31.84 16.70 -12.46
CA ASP A 155 -30.38 16.88 -12.52
C ASP A 155 -29.68 16.10 -13.65
N ALA A 156 -28.53 16.63 -14.11
CA ALA A 156 -27.51 15.85 -14.81
C ALA A 156 -26.13 16.54 -14.93
N LEU A 157 -26.04 17.87 -15.09
CA LEU A 157 -24.80 18.49 -15.61
C LEU A 157 -24.60 20.02 -15.31
N GLY A 158 -24.35 20.41 -14.04
CA GLY A 158 -23.73 21.71 -13.62
C GLY A 158 -24.61 22.71 -12.84
N CYS A 159 -24.26 24.00 -12.67
CA CYS A 159 -25.12 25.07 -12.05
C CYS A 159 -24.81 26.58 -12.44
N VAL A 160 -25.84 27.42 -12.70
CA VAL A 160 -25.87 28.89 -13.01
C VAL A 160 -26.91 29.65 -12.16
N CYS A 161 -26.55 30.71 -11.41
CA CYS A 161 -27.51 31.47 -10.57
C CYS A 161 -27.95 32.85 -11.13
N GLY A 162 -29.21 33.24 -10.87
CA GLY A 162 -29.80 34.54 -11.21
C GLY A 162 -29.80 35.56 -10.06
N LYS A 163 -30.09 36.83 -10.37
CA LYS A 163 -29.96 38.00 -9.46
C LYS A 163 -30.89 38.01 -8.21
N GLU A 164 -31.82 37.06 -8.11
CA GLU A 164 -32.81 36.95 -7.01
C GLU A 164 -32.51 35.74 -6.10
N SER A 165 -31.24 35.35 -5.98
CA SER A 165 -30.77 34.21 -5.17
C SER A 165 -31.22 32.81 -5.63
N VAL A 166 -31.68 32.67 -6.88
CA VAL A 166 -32.07 31.39 -7.48
C VAL A 166 -30.88 30.77 -8.23
N CYS A 167 -30.36 29.64 -7.76
CA CYS A 167 -29.32 28.86 -8.44
C CYS A 167 -29.92 27.76 -9.33
N VAL A 168 -29.73 27.89 -10.65
CA VAL A 168 -30.06 26.91 -11.70
C VAL A 168 -28.84 26.03 -12.01
N CYS A 169 -29.04 25.05 -12.92
CA CYS A 169 -28.40 23.73 -13.12
C CYS A 169 -27.42 23.37 -14.29
N VAL A 170 -26.49 24.21 -14.83
CA VAL A 170 -25.69 23.89 -16.06
C VAL A 170 -24.13 24.10 -15.99
N GLY A 171 -23.31 23.20 -16.60
CA GLY A 171 -21.84 23.33 -16.87
C GLY A 171 -20.86 22.29 -16.28
#